data_AF-A0AAU0UWU3-F1
#
_entry.id   AF-A0AAU0UWU3-F1
#
_cell.length_a   1.000
_cell.length_b   1.000
_cell.length_c   1.000
_cell.angle_alpha   90.00
_cell.angle_beta   90.00
_cell.angle_gamma   90.00
#
_symmetry.space_group_name_H-M   'P 1'
#
loop_
_entity.id
_entity.type
_entity.pdbx_description
1 polymer ?
#
loop_
_entity_poly.entity_id
_entity_poly.type
_entity_poly.pdbx_seq_one_letter_code
_entity_poly.pdbx_strand_id
1 'polypeptide(L)'
;MAAPKKGRGPSGGHGRPGRALALILIAMVALAGGMFLSGHTTPRLGIDLAGGTSITLEAQNQPGKPNAINPTNMNTAVGIIERRVNGLGVSEAEVQTQGSKNIIVNIPKGTNSEQAQKQVGTTAQLYFRPVLTVQASGPAEPTPSGSATPSGSATPKPGESAEGADKPKGEEATGSEATPSASATTQGRAVTGALTKDDPTPGASDKPKPSDSPEASPSADPATAKLQEEFAKLDCTDPKQRSEAGQNAKPTDSIVACGSNVPGSYEKYVLGPAEVSGSDVDDAKGAIEQQTGEWIVSMEFTSAGAKKFQTITSRLSQQQPPMNQFAIVLDGEVVSAPSVRTALSKNAQISGSFDQQSAEDLGNILSYGALPLTFKEVSVTTVTAALGSEQLKGGLIAGAIGLALVVVYLVVYYRGLAFIALLSLLVSGLLTYTIMALLGPAIGFALNLPAVCGAIVAIGITADSFIVYFERVRDEIREGRTLRPAIERAWPRARRTILVSDFVSFLAAAVLFIVTVGKVQGFAFTLGLTTLLDVVVVFFFTKPLMTLMGRTKFFSRGGPWSGLDPKRLGAQPPLRRSRRVNAPTEPKEA
;
A
#
# COMPACT_ATOMS: atom_id res chain seq x y z
N MET A 1 -72.36 -4.53 9.38
CA MET A 1 -71.59 -3.41 9.99
C MET A 1 -70.17 -3.90 10.26
N ALA A 2 -69.14 -3.05 10.15
CA ALA A 2 -67.75 -3.49 10.27
C ALA A 2 -67.31 -3.66 11.73
N ALA A 3 -66.64 -4.77 12.04
CA ALA A 3 -66.07 -5.00 13.37
C ALA A 3 -64.87 -4.07 13.66
N PRO A 4 -64.68 -3.59 14.89
CA PRO A 4 -63.58 -2.69 15.23
C PRO A 4 -62.23 -3.41 15.12
N LYS A 5 -61.33 -2.87 14.28
CA LYS A 5 -59.96 -3.39 14.16
C LYS A 5 -59.24 -3.25 15.51
N LYS A 6 -58.78 -4.38 16.07
CA LYS A 6 -57.87 -4.40 17.25
C LYS A 6 -56.74 -3.40 17.03
N GLY A 7 -56.50 -2.54 18.02
CA GLY A 7 -55.51 -1.47 17.90
C GLY A 7 -54.11 -2.02 17.64
N ARG A 8 -53.38 -1.42 16.69
CA ARG A 8 -51.93 -1.56 16.61
C ARG A 8 -51.33 -0.99 17.91
N GLY A 9 -50.84 -1.86 18.79
CA GLY A 9 -49.98 -1.44 19.88
C GLY A 9 -48.74 -0.71 19.32
N PRO A 10 -48.19 0.29 20.03
CA PRO A 10 -47.07 1.05 19.52
C PRO A 10 -45.84 0.15 19.38
N SER A 11 -45.36 -0.04 18.15
CA SER A 11 -44.12 -0.75 17.83
C SER A 11 -42.88 0.09 18.17
N GLY A 12 -42.86 0.67 19.38
CA GLY A 12 -41.73 1.37 19.96
C GLY A 12 -40.67 0.34 20.37
N GLY A 13 -39.78 -0.02 19.44
CA GLY A 13 -38.71 -0.97 19.68
C GLY A 13 -37.83 -0.56 20.85
N HIS A 14 -38.00 -1.22 21.99
CA HIS A 14 -37.21 -1.01 23.20
C HIS A 14 -35.79 -1.60 23.02
N GLY A 15 -34.97 -0.95 22.19
CA GLY A 15 -33.57 -1.30 22.01
C GLY A 15 -32.85 -1.30 23.35
N ARG A 16 -32.44 -2.49 23.82
CA ARG A 16 -31.72 -2.68 25.09
C ARG A 16 -30.44 -1.83 25.05
N PRO A 17 -30.28 -0.76 25.85
CA PRO A 17 -29.20 0.21 25.67
C PRO A 17 -27.80 -0.43 25.81
N GLY A 18 -27.67 -1.43 26.68
CA GLY A 18 -26.43 -2.22 26.81
C GLY A 18 -26.01 -2.97 25.55
N ARG A 19 -26.92 -3.30 24.61
CA ARG A 19 -26.52 -3.91 23.33
C ARG A 19 -25.83 -2.90 22.41
N ALA A 20 -26.31 -1.66 22.37
CA ALA A 20 -25.67 -0.61 21.56
C ALA A 20 -24.29 -0.22 22.12
N LEU A 21 -24.19 -0.09 23.46
CA LEU A 21 -22.92 0.13 24.15
C LEU A 21 -21.93 -1.04 23.95
N ALA A 22 -22.40 -2.28 23.99
CA ALA A 22 -21.57 -3.45 23.69
C ALA A 22 -21.09 -3.46 22.23
N LEU A 23 -21.94 -3.11 21.26
CA LEU A 23 -21.55 -3.06 19.84
C LEU A 23 -20.46 -2.01 19.58
N ILE A 24 -20.57 -0.80 20.11
CA ILE A 24 -19.52 0.22 19.92
C ILE A 24 -18.25 -0.09 20.72
N LEU A 25 -18.36 -0.77 21.86
CA LEU A 25 -17.18 -1.28 22.58
C LEU A 25 -16.47 -2.41 21.80
N ILE A 26 -17.22 -3.34 21.21
CA ILE A 26 -16.65 -4.37 20.31
C ILE A 26 -15.99 -3.71 19.09
N ALA A 27 -16.60 -2.68 18.49
CA ALA A 27 -16.01 -1.94 17.39
C ALA A 27 -14.71 -1.23 17.79
N MET A 28 -14.67 -0.55 18.95
CA MET A 28 -13.44 0.06 19.49
C MET A 28 -12.35 -0.98 19.74
N VAL A 29 -12.69 -2.14 20.33
CA VAL A 29 -11.72 -3.23 20.58
C VAL A 29 -11.24 -3.87 19.28
N ALA A 30 -12.08 -4.01 18.27
CA ALA A 30 -11.69 -4.52 16.95
C ALA A 30 -10.78 -3.54 16.20
N LEU A 31 -11.08 -2.24 16.23
CA LEU A 31 -10.24 -1.20 15.61
C LEU A 31 -8.89 -1.05 16.32
N ALA A 32 -8.89 -0.98 17.66
CA ALA A 32 -7.65 -0.94 18.43
C ALA A 32 -6.84 -2.25 18.26
N GLY A 33 -7.50 -3.40 18.25
CA GLY A 33 -6.87 -4.70 17.99
C GLY A 33 -6.22 -4.75 16.62
N GLY A 34 -6.92 -4.32 15.57
CA GLY A 34 -6.35 -4.18 14.22
C GLY A 34 -5.14 -3.24 14.20
N MET A 35 -5.24 -2.07 14.84
CA MET A 35 -4.15 -1.08 14.91
C MET A 35 -2.88 -1.65 15.56
N PHE A 36 -3.02 -2.48 16.61
CA PHE A 36 -1.88 -3.17 17.23
C PHE A 36 -1.37 -4.36 16.41
N LEU A 37 -2.27 -5.15 15.79
CA LEU A 37 -1.89 -6.29 14.94
C LEU A 37 -1.16 -5.87 13.66
N SER A 38 -1.52 -4.73 13.09
CA SER A 38 -0.83 -4.13 11.93
C SER A 38 0.45 -3.37 12.29
N GLY A 39 0.84 -3.28 13.58
CA GLY A 39 2.02 -2.53 14.06
C GLY A 39 1.92 -1.00 13.96
N HIS A 40 1.08 -0.47 13.07
CA HIS A 40 0.84 0.95 12.83
C HIS A 40 0.02 1.61 13.96
N THR A 41 0.66 1.81 15.12
CA THR A 41 0.05 2.44 16.30
C THR A 41 -0.11 3.97 16.21
N THR A 42 0.49 4.60 15.19
CA THR A 42 0.42 6.05 14.93
C THR A 42 -0.05 6.33 13.50
N PRO A 43 -0.94 7.32 13.25
CA PRO A 43 -1.28 7.75 11.90
C PRO A 43 -0.06 8.12 11.06
N ARG A 44 -0.02 7.68 9.79
CA ARG A 44 1.04 8.07 8.83
C ARG A 44 1.00 9.59 8.67
N LEU A 45 2.12 10.25 8.96
CA LEU A 45 2.20 11.71 8.88
C LEU A 45 2.41 12.16 7.44
N GLY A 46 1.62 13.13 7.01
CA GLY A 46 1.79 13.80 5.72
C GLY A 46 3.09 14.59 5.65
N ILE A 47 3.54 14.83 4.42
CA ILE A 47 4.80 15.51 4.11
C ILE A 47 4.93 16.92 4.70
N ASP A 48 3.79 17.60 4.92
CA ASP A 48 3.70 18.89 5.63
C ASP A 48 4.11 18.82 7.10
N LEU A 49 4.07 17.63 7.71
CA LEU A 49 4.40 17.40 9.12
C LEU A 49 5.73 16.67 9.27
N ALA A 50 6.02 15.72 8.37
CA ALA A 50 7.24 14.90 8.39
C ALA A 50 8.46 15.57 7.73
N GLY A 51 8.23 16.48 6.76
CA GLY A 51 9.21 17.10 5.87
C GLY A 51 9.51 16.28 4.61
N GLY A 52 9.68 16.96 3.47
CA GLY A 52 9.95 16.36 2.16
C GLY A 52 9.50 17.25 0.99
N THR A 53 9.48 16.69 -0.23
CA THR A 53 8.98 17.35 -1.45
C THR A 53 7.73 16.67 -1.99
N SER A 54 6.66 17.44 -2.17
CA SER A 54 5.42 17.03 -2.83
C SER A 54 5.39 17.56 -4.27
N ILE A 55 5.14 16.68 -5.24
CA ILE A 55 5.02 17.00 -6.67
C ILE A 55 3.59 16.66 -7.10
N THR A 56 2.93 17.55 -7.83
CA THR A 56 1.64 17.28 -8.48
C THR A 56 1.83 17.27 -9.98
N LEU A 57 1.59 16.12 -10.59
CA LEU A 57 1.58 15.91 -12.04
C LEU A 57 0.14 15.97 -12.58
N GLU A 58 -0.02 16.51 -13.78
CA GLU A 58 -1.24 16.42 -14.59
C GLU A 58 -0.97 15.55 -15.83
N ALA A 59 -1.83 14.55 -16.04
CA ALA A 59 -1.79 13.66 -17.19
C ALA A 59 -2.36 14.36 -18.43
N GLN A 60 -1.67 14.20 -19.55
CA GLN A 60 -2.05 14.70 -20.87
C GLN A 60 -2.02 13.55 -21.88
N ASN A 61 -3.10 13.42 -22.67
CA ASN A 61 -3.17 12.43 -23.75
C ASN A 61 -2.07 12.69 -24.78
N GLN A 62 -1.33 11.67 -25.21
CA GLN A 62 -0.39 11.81 -26.32
C GLN A 62 -1.13 12.13 -27.64
N PRO A 63 -0.50 12.90 -28.57
CA PRO A 63 -1.08 13.19 -29.88
C PRO A 63 -1.50 11.92 -30.61
N GLY A 64 -2.78 11.85 -31.00
CA GLY A 64 -3.34 10.71 -31.75
C GLY A 64 -4.10 9.67 -30.93
N LYS A 65 -3.98 9.61 -29.59
CA LYS A 65 -4.81 8.72 -28.73
C LYS A 65 -5.71 9.52 -27.77
N PRO A 66 -6.84 10.12 -28.25
CA PRO A 66 -7.84 10.68 -27.35
C PRO A 66 -8.43 9.58 -26.45
N ASN A 67 -8.80 9.94 -25.21
CA ASN A 67 -9.26 9.03 -24.13
C ASN A 67 -8.15 8.13 -23.51
N ALA A 68 -6.87 8.51 -23.66
CA ALA A 68 -5.76 7.90 -22.93
C ALA A 68 -5.88 8.10 -21.40
N ILE A 69 -6.49 9.19 -20.94
CA ILE A 69 -6.78 9.44 -19.51
C ILE A 69 -8.00 8.60 -19.09
N ASN A 70 -7.74 7.48 -18.41
CA ASN A 70 -8.74 6.59 -17.84
C ASN A 70 -8.19 5.91 -16.56
N PRO A 71 -9.02 5.32 -15.68
CA PRO A 71 -8.57 4.77 -14.40
C PRO A 71 -7.47 3.70 -14.51
N THR A 72 -7.55 2.82 -15.52
CA THR A 72 -6.52 1.79 -15.76
C THR A 72 -5.17 2.43 -16.03
N ASN A 73 -5.10 3.30 -17.04
CA ASN A 73 -3.86 3.97 -17.44
C ASN A 73 -3.30 4.88 -16.32
N MET A 74 -4.18 5.51 -15.53
CA MET A 74 -3.77 6.33 -14.39
C MET A 74 -3.23 5.49 -13.21
N ASN A 75 -3.76 4.29 -12.99
CA ASN A 75 -3.25 3.36 -11.98
C ASN A 75 -1.91 2.73 -12.42
N THR A 76 -1.77 2.33 -13.68
CA THR A 76 -0.48 1.88 -14.23
C THR A 76 0.55 3.00 -14.16
N ALA A 77 0.16 4.26 -14.44
CA ALA A 77 1.00 5.45 -14.30
C ALA A 77 1.52 5.65 -12.86
N VAL A 78 0.66 5.50 -11.85
CA VAL A 78 1.07 5.51 -10.43
C VAL A 78 2.16 4.48 -10.16
N GLY A 79 1.97 3.24 -10.61
CA GLY A 79 2.96 2.17 -10.44
C GLY A 79 4.32 2.44 -11.08
N ILE A 80 4.38 3.16 -12.22
CA ILE A 80 5.67 3.59 -12.80
C ILE A 80 6.38 4.58 -11.87
N ILE A 81 5.64 5.60 -11.45
CA ILE A 81 6.19 6.73 -10.71
C ILE A 81 6.63 6.25 -9.32
N GLU A 82 5.87 5.36 -8.69
CA GLU A 82 6.26 4.68 -7.46
C GLU A 82 7.54 3.86 -7.64
N ARG A 83 7.61 2.99 -8.66
CA ARG A 83 8.81 2.18 -8.94
C ARG A 83 10.06 3.04 -9.19
N ARG A 84 9.94 4.16 -9.90
CA ARG A 84 11.06 5.09 -10.19
C ARG A 84 11.52 5.84 -8.93
N VAL A 85 10.60 6.34 -8.11
CA VAL A 85 10.97 7.00 -6.84
C VAL A 85 11.58 5.99 -5.85
N ASN A 86 11.08 4.76 -5.80
CA ASN A 86 11.66 3.68 -4.99
C ASN A 86 13.07 3.30 -5.50
N GLY A 87 13.31 3.31 -6.82
CA GLY A 87 14.62 3.08 -7.45
C GLY A 87 15.70 4.10 -7.06
N LEU A 88 15.31 5.31 -6.67
CA LEU A 88 16.20 6.33 -6.07
C LEU A 88 16.51 6.08 -4.58
N GLY A 89 16.16 4.90 -4.05
CA GLY A 89 16.39 4.53 -2.64
C GLY A 89 15.35 5.09 -1.67
N VAL A 90 14.17 5.52 -2.15
CA VAL A 90 13.12 6.12 -1.31
C VAL A 90 12.13 5.06 -0.84
N SER A 91 12.36 4.47 0.33
CA SER A 91 11.51 3.38 0.86
C SER A 91 10.14 3.79 1.38
N GLU A 92 9.82 5.10 1.45
CA GLU A 92 8.58 5.63 2.04
C GLU A 92 7.83 6.62 1.12
N ALA A 93 8.09 6.55 -0.19
CA ALA A 93 7.34 7.34 -1.17
C ALA A 93 5.83 7.04 -1.10
N GLU A 94 5.02 8.02 -1.52
CA GLU A 94 3.57 7.88 -1.65
C GLU A 94 3.16 8.46 -3.00
N VAL A 95 2.59 7.61 -3.86
CA VAL A 95 2.13 7.98 -5.20
C VAL A 95 0.65 7.63 -5.31
N GLN A 96 -0.20 8.61 -5.61
CA GLN A 96 -1.65 8.43 -5.64
C GLN A 96 -2.28 9.21 -6.80
N THR A 97 -3.30 8.63 -7.44
CA THR A 97 -4.17 9.35 -8.36
C THR A 97 -5.01 10.40 -7.62
N GLN A 98 -5.21 11.56 -8.23
CA GLN A 98 -6.06 12.62 -7.68
C GLN A 98 -7.05 13.12 -8.74
N GLY A 99 -8.34 13.02 -8.42
CA GLY A 99 -9.41 13.22 -9.40
C GLY A 99 -9.30 12.23 -10.56
N SER A 100 -9.56 12.69 -11.79
CA SER A 100 -9.51 11.85 -12.99
C SER A 100 -8.18 11.89 -13.76
N LYS A 101 -7.30 12.86 -13.46
CA LYS A 101 -6.14 13.20 -14.32
C LYS A 101 -4.87 13.64 -13.59
N ASN A 102 -4.88 13.86 -12.28
CA ASN A 102 -3.68 14.27 -11.56
C ASN A 102 -3.04 13.07 -10.85
N ILE A 103 -1.74 13.16 -10.55
CA ILE A 103 -1.03 12.25 -9.66
C ILE A 103 -0.26 13.10 -8.64
N ILE A 104 -0.40 12.80 -7.34
CA ILE A 104 0.47 13.35 -6.29
C ILE A 104 1.60 12.36 -6.07
N VAL A 105 2.81 12.90 -5.89
CA VAL A 105 4.02 12.18 -5.49
C VAL A 105 4.60 12.87 -4.26
N ASN A 106 4.53 12.22 -3.10
CA ASN A 106 5.11 12.72 -1.85
C ASN A 106 6.42 11.97 -1.57
N ILE A 107 7.53 12.71 -1.54
CA ILE A 107 8.89 12.19 -1.40
C ILE A 107 9.46 12.66 -0.04
N PRO A 108 9.60 11.77 0.95
CA PRO A 108 10.06 12.15 2.29
C PRO A 108 11.50 12.70 2.29
N LYS A 109 11.84 13.40 3.37
CA LYS A 109 13.18 13.99 3.58
C LYS A 109 14.32 12.97 3.46
N GLY A 110 15.48 13.45 3.00
CA GLY A 110 16.73 12.68 2.92
C GLY A 110 17.15 12.33 1.49
N THR A 111 16.21 12.25 0.56
CA THR A 111 16.48 12.05 -0.87
C THR A 111 16.93 13.33 -1.56
N ASN A 112 17.68 13.19 -2.66
CA ASN A 112 17.98 14.27 -3.59
C ASN A 112 16.71 14.70 -4.36
N SER A 113 15.97 15.66 -3.81
CA SER A 113 14.64 16.06 -4.30
C SER A 113 14.63 16.56 -5.74
N GLU A 114 15.69 17.20 -6.22
CA GLU A 114 15.79 17.64 -7.63
C GLU A 114 15.97 16.47 -8.59
N GLN A 115 16.76 15.46 -8.21
CA GLN A 115 16.96 14.26 -9.02
C GLN A 115 15.67 13.43 -9.07
N ALA A 116 14.97 13.34 -7.94
CA ALA A 116 13.67 12.72 -7.87
C ALA A 116 12.61 13.47 -8.71
N GLN A 117 12.59 14.81 -8.67
CA GLN A 117 11.72 15.61 -9.54
C GLN A 117 12.02 15.35 -11.03
N LYS A 118 13.30 15.40 -11.44
CA LYS A 118 13.73 15.17 -12.84
C LYS A 118 13.34 13.77 -13.35
N GLN A 119 13.38 12.74 -12.50
CA GLN A 119 12.86 11.43 -12.88
C GLN A 119 11.32 11.42 -12.91
N VAL A 120 10.64 11.84 -11.85
CA VAL A 120 9.16 11.88 -11.75
C VAL A 120 8.50 12.67 -12.89
N GLY A 121 9.10 13.77 -13.33
CA GLY A 121 8.59 14.62 -14.41
C GLY A 121 8.94 14.18 -15.84
N THR A 122 9.79 13.17 -16.03
CA THR A 122 10.13 12.63 -17.37
C THR A 122 9.28 11.39 -17.71
N THR A 123 9.01 11.17 -19.00
CA THR A 123 8.43 9.90 -19.47
C THR A 123 9.46 8.78 -19.30
N ALA A 124 9.06 7.67 -18.68
CA ALA A 124 9.91 6.49 -18.53
C ALA A 124 10.24 5.87 -19.90
N GLN A 125 11.47 5.37 -20.06
CA GLN A 125 12.00 4.82 -21.30
C GLN A 125 12.28 3.32 -21.12
N LEU A 126 11.36 2.51 -21.65
CA LEU A 126 11.55 1.07 -21.81
C LEU A 126 12.34 0.82 -23.11
N TYR A 127 13.39 0.01 -23.03
CA TYR A 127 14.22 -0.41 -24.16
C TYR A 127 14.53 -1.90 -24.08
N PHE A 128 14.60 -2.57 -25.23
CA PHE A 128 15.06 -3.95 -25.31
C PHE A 128 16.44 -4.00 -25.98
N ARG A 129 17.42 -4.59 -25.27
CA ARG A 129 18.84 -4.61 -25.64
C ARG A 129 19.37 -6.05 -25.62
N PRO A 130 20.23 -6.48 -26.56
CA PRO A 130 20.87 -7.79 -26.49
C PRO A 130 21.87 -7.82 -25.32
N VAL A 131 21.91 -8.93 -24.58
CA VAL A 131 22.95 -9.14 -23.57
C VAL A 131 24.26 -9.51 -24.28
N LEU A 132 25.35 -8.83 -23.94
CA LEU A 132 26.69 -9.14 -24.44
C LEU A 132 27.46 -9.97 -23.41
N THR A 133 27.39 -9.58 -22.13
CA THR A 133 27.89 -10.34 -20.98
C THR A 133 27.01 -10.13 -19.75
N VAL A 134 26.99 -11.09 -18.84
CA VAL A 134 26.35 -11.01 -17.52
C VAL A 134 27.26 -11.65 -16.48
N GLN A 135 27.28 -11.10 -15.26
CA GLN A 135 28.00 -11.65 -14.11
C GLN A 135 27.22 -11.37 -12.83
N ALA A 136 27.23 -12.30 -11.87
CA ALA A 136 26.71 -12.04 -10.52
C ALA A 136 27.48 -10.89 -9.85
N SER A 137 26.75 -9.99 -9.17
CA SER A 137 27.35 -8.90 -8.40
C SER A 137 27.54 -9.32 -6.95
N GLY A 138 28.76 -9.21 -6.48
CA GLY A 138 29.18 -9.47 -5.11
C GLY A 138 30.59 -8.94 -4.90
N PRO A 139 31.12 -8.96 -3.66
CA PRO A 139 32.46 -8.47 -3.37
C PRO A 139 33.48 -9.21 -4.23
N ALA A 140 34.26 -8.46 -5.02
CA ALA A 140 35.25 -9.03 -5.92
C ALA A 140 36.35 -9.74 -5.11
N GLU A 141 36.34 -11.09 -5.15
CA GLU A 141 37.42 -11.89 -4.57
C GLU A 141 38.73 -11.55 -5.32
N PRO A 142 39.80 -11.15 -4.62
CA PRO A 142 40.98 -10.60 -5.28
C PRO A 142 41.69 -11.66 -6.10
N THR A 143 41.76 -11.45 -7.41
CA THR A 143 42.48 -12.31 -8.35
C THR A 143 43.90 -12.59 -7.84
N PRO A 144 44.33 -13.86 -7.73
CA PRO A 144 45.62 -14.19 -7.15
C PRO A 144 46.77 -13.66 -8.02
N SER A 145 47.33 -12.52 -7.61
CA SER A 145 48.50 -11.92 -8.24
C SER A 145 49.70 -12.85 -8.05
N GLY A 146 50.28 -13.32 -9.15
CA GLY A 146 51.35 -14.32 -9.11
C GLY A 146 52.61 -13.79 -8.44
N SER A 147 53.21 -14.57 -7.54
CA SER A 147 54.55 -14.30 -7.02
C SER A 147 55.32 -15.57 -6.70
N ALA A 148 56.50 -15.65 -7.33
CA ALA A 148 57.68 -16.46 -7.07
C ALA A 148 57.58 -17.70 -6.16
N THR A 149 57.85 -18.86 -6.77
CA THR A 149 58.48 -20.02 -6.11
C THR A 149 59.78 -19.64 -5.39
N PRO A 150 60.02 -20.21 -4.20
CA PRO A 150 61.34 -20.71 -3.86
C PRO A 150 61.33 -22.25 -3.69
N SER A 151 62.41 -22.90 -4.10
CA SER A 151 62.54 -24.36 -4.02
C SER A 151 63.01 -24.82 -2.64
N GLY A 152 62.45 -25.91 -2.13
CA GLY A 152 62.84 -26.55 -0.87
C GLY A 152 62.28 -27.96 -0.78
N SER A 153 63.15 -28.98 -0.78
CA SER A 153 62.74 -30.39 -0.87
C SER A 153 62.94 -31.13 0.46
N ALA A 154 61.89 -31.78 0.97
CA ALA A 154 61.99 -32.98 1.82
C ALA A 154 60.62 -33.66 2.05
N THR A 155 60.63 -35.00 2.06
CA THR A 155 59.68 -35.93 2.71
C THR A 155 60.51 -37.17 3.14
N PRO A 156 60.09 -38.05 4.10
CA PRO A 156 58.72 -38.30 4.58
C PRO A 156 58.52 -38.44 6.13
N LYS A 157 57.26 -38.77 6.52
CA LYS A 157 56.70 -39.54 7.69
C LYS A 157 57.63 -40.25 8.72
N PRO A 158 57.13 -40.77 9.89
CA PRO A 158 55.80 -40.66 10.56
C PRO A 158 55.82 -40.50 12.13
N GLY A 159 54.63 -40.53 12.79
CA GLY A 159 54.45 -40.75 14.26
C GLY A 159 54.26 -39.48 15.11
N GLU A 160 53.64 -39.49 16.31
CA GLU A 160 52.86 -40.50 17.06
C GLU A 160 51.85 -39.81 18.04
N SER A 161 51.05 -40.56 18.81
CA SER A 161 49.85 -40.12 19.57
C SER A 161 50.08 -39.74 21.05
N ALA A 162 49.20 -38.86 21.59
CA ALA A 162 48.59 -38.88 22.95
C ALA A 162 47.62 -37.66 23.06
N GLU A 163 46.39 -37.65 23.58
CA GLU A 163 45.56 -38.49 24.49
C GLU A 163 45.42 -37.95 25.94
N GLY A 164 44.21 -38.05 26.52
CA GLY A 164 43.77 -37.42 27.79
C GLY A 164 42.89 -36.18 27.56
N ALA A 165 41.55 -36.18 27.56
CA ALA A 165 40.49 -36.93 28.28
C ALA A 165 40.21 -36.45 29.72
N ASP A 166 38.96 -35.99 29.98
CA ASP A 166 38.04 -36.70 30.89
C ASP A 166 36.55 -36.29 30.69
N LYS A 167 35.63 -37.05 31.31
CA LYS A 167 34.14 -36.87 31.40
C LYS A 167 33.74 -37.27 32.86
N PRO A 168 32.67 -38.04 33.21
CA PRO A 168 31.30 -38.23 32.67
C PRO A 168 30.35 -37.17 33.31
N LYS A 169 29.03 -37.29 33.55
CA LYS A 169 27.89 -38.23 33.24
C LYS A 169 26.66 -37.32 32.88
N GLY A 170 25.41 -37.69 32.60
CA GLY A 170 24.47 -38.70 33.11
C GLY A 170 23.16 -37.95 33.49
N GLU A 171 21.92 -38.36 33.19
CA GLU A 171 21.33 -39.47 32.40
C GLU A 171 19.84 -39.09 32.09
N GLU A 172 18.94 -39.86 31.45
CA GLU A 172 18.90 -41.29 31.13
C GLU A 172 18.31 -41.62 29.72
N ALA A 173 16.99 -41.88 29.59
CA ALA A 173 16.35 -42.57 28.45
C ALA A 173 14.85 -42.18 28.29
N THR A 174 14.06 -42.61 27.29
CA THR A 174 14.14 -43.62 26.20
C THR A 174 13.86 -42.98 24.82
N GLY A 175 13.86 -43.59 23.62
CA GLY A 175 13.91 -45.01 23.13
C GLY A 175 12.65 -45.33 22.30
N SER A 176 12.66 -46.15 21.24
CA SER A 176 13.70 -47.04 20.68
C SER A 176 13.41 -47.42 19.19
N GLU A 177 14.44 -47.90 18.47
CA GLU A 177 14.43 -48.79 17.26
C GLU A 177 13.70 -48.38 15.94
N ALA A 178 14.14 -48.78 14.73
CA ALA A 178 15.39 -49.44 14.25
C ALA A 178 15.61 -49.26 12.72
N THR A 179 16.75 -49.72 12.21
CA THR A 179 17.19 -49.80 10.79
C THR A 179 18.37 -50.82 10.70
N PRO A 180 18.97 -51.18 9.55
CA PRO A 180 18.60 -51.03 8.12
C PRO A 180 18.78 -52.35 7.30
N SER A 181 18.79 -52.24 5.96
CA SER A 181 19.75 -52.86 5.00
C SER A 181 19.10 -53.41 3.71
N ALA A 182 19.92 -53.72 2.69
CA ALA A 182 19.50 -53.99 1.31
C ALA A 182 20.18 -55.24 0.71
N SER A 183 19.55 -55.81 -0.34
CA SER A 183 20.24 -56.62 -1.37
C SER A 183 19.39 -56.71 -2.65
N ALA A 184 19.97 -57.22 -3.74
CA ALA A 184 19.38 -57.29 -5.09
C ALA A 184 19.14 -58.73 -5.55
N THR A 185 18.44 -58.94 -6.70
CA THR A 185 18.81 -59.95 -7.74
C THR A 185 17.92 -59.92 -9.00
N THR A 186 18.56 -60.22 -10.13
CA THR A 186 18.19 -60.27 -11.57
C THR A 186 17.01 -61.16 -12.03
N GLN A 187 16.42 -60.85 -13.21
CA GLN A 187 16.40 -61.67 -14.48
C GLN A 187 15.33 -61.14 -15.49
N GLY A 188 15.45 -61.24 -16.82
CA GLY A 188 16.61 -61.56 -17.67
C GLY A 188 16.27 -61.95 -19.15
N ARG A 189 17.18 -61.60 -20.10
CA ARG A 189 17.27 -62.06 -21.53
C ARG A 189 16.16 -61.58 -22.51
N ALA A 190 16.37 -61.50 -23.84
CA ALA A 190 17.51 -61.71 -24.77
C ALA A 190 17.30 -60.78 -26.03
N VAL A 191 17.93 -60.77 -27.22
CA VAL A 191 19.04 -61.38 -28.04
C VAL A 191 19.30 -60.35 -29.19
N THR A 192 20.31 -60.26 -30.09
CA THR A 192 21.71 -60.73 -30.37
C THR A 192 22.22 -59.83 -31.54
N GLY A 193 23.51 -59.67 -31.89
CA GLY A 193 24.75 -60.25 -31.36
C GLY A 193 25.66 -60.84 -32.47
N ALA A 194 26.37 -60.03 -33.27
CA ALA A 194 27.27 -60.51 -34.35
C ALA A 194 28.58 -59.69 -34.52
N LEU A 195 29.72 -60.41 -34.55
CA LEU A 195 30.96 -60.24 -35.34
C LEU A 195 31.58 -58.81 -35.48
N THR A 196 32.68 -58.42 -34.81
CA THR A 196 34.11 -58.83 -34.86
C THR A 196 34.94 -58.32 -36.06
N LYS A 197 35.93 -57.46 -35.76
CA LYS A 197 37.27 -57.16 -36.38
C LYS A 197 37.45 -57.36 -37.91
N ASP A 198 38.06 -56.43 -38.64
CA ASP A 198 39.53 -56.24 -38.73
C ASP A 198 39.92 -54.90 -39.43
N ASP A 199 41.19 -54.49 -39.28
CA ASP A 199 41.96 -53.54 -40.11
C ASP A 199 42.95 -54.35 -41.00
N PRO A 200 43.47 -53.89 -42.17
CA PRO A 200 43.89 -52.50 -42.43
C PRO A 200 43.61 -51.93 -43.86
N THR A 201 44.01 -50.68 -44.08
CA THR A 201 43.99 -49.96 -45.38
C THR A 201 45.36 -49.90 -46.07
N PRO A 202 45.43 -49.84 -47.42
CA PRO A 202 46.55 -49.18 -48.10
C PRO A 202 46.19 -48.26 -49.29
N GLY A 203 46.59 -46.98 -49.21
CA GLY A 203 46.75 -46.05 -50.34
C GLY A 203 45.50 -45.27 -50.82
N ALA A 204 45.62 -44.07 -51.42
CA ALA A 204 46.78 -43.17 -51.55
C ALA A 204 46.34 -41.74 -51.94
N SER A 205 47.12 -40.71 -51.53
CA SER A 205 47.06 -39.28 -51.95
C SER A 205 45.75 -38.52 -51.67
N ASP A 206 45.70 -37.19 -51.47
CA ASP A 206 46.68 -36.11 -51.68
C ASP A 206 46.78 -35.13 -50.47
N LYS A 207 47.78 -34.24 -50.49
CA LYS A 207 47.88 -33.13 -49.51
C LYS A 207 46.96 -31.96 -49.86
N PRO A 208 46.41 -31.28 -48.84
CA PRO A 208 46.53 -29.81 -48.82
C PRO A 208 47.16 -29.23 -47.54
N LYS A 209 47.64 -27.99 -47.73
CA LYS A 209 48.13 -27.01 -46.75
C LYS A 209 47.13 -26.77 -45.58
N PRO A 210 47.58 -26.52 -44.34
CA PRO A 210 46.68 -26.10 -43.25
C PRO A 210 46.03 -24.74 -43.56
N SER A 211 44.76 -24.61 -43.21
CA SER A 211 43.99 -23.36 -43.27
C SER A 211 43.74 -22.86 -41.86
N ASP A 212 43.67 -21.54 -41.71
CA ASP A 212 43.74 -20.85 -40.43
C ASP A 212 42.53 -21.10 -39.52
N SER A 213 42.77 -21.18 -38.21
CA SER A 213 41.73 -21.00 -37.21
C SER A 213 41.37 -19.51 -37.10
N PRO A 214 40.09 -19.12 -37.09
CA PRO A 214 39.70 -17.72 -36.84
C PRO A 214 39.93 -17.36 -35.36
N GLU A 215 41.16 -17.01 -35.01
CA GLU A 215 41.47 -16.38 -33.71
C GLU A 215 40.92 -14.96 -33.68
N ALA A 216 39.62 -14.85 -33.35
CA ALA A 216 38.91 -13.59 -33.24
C ALA A 216 39.31 -12.84 -31.96
N SER A 217 40.55 -12.33 -31.93
CA SER A 217 40.93 -11.26 -31.01
C SER A 217 39.98 -10.07 -31.22
N PRO A 218 39.21 -9.63 -30.21
CA PRO A 218 38.34 -8.48 -30.37
C PRO A 218 39.19 -7.23 -30.57
N SER A 219 38.96 -6.51 -31.65
CA SER A 219 39.62 -5.22 -31.91
C SER A 219 39.37 -4.27 -30.75
N ALA A 220 40.44 -3.72 -30.17
CA ALA A 220 40.39 -2.83 -29.02
C ALA A 220 39.82 -1.44 -29.38
N ASP A 221 38.52 -1.38 -29.62
CA ASP A 221 37.78 -0.13 -29.70
C ASP A 221 37.80 0.56 -28.32
N PRO A 222 38.19 1.85 -28.23
CA PRO A 222 38.25 2.57 -26.97
C PRO A 222 36.88 2.72 -26.27
N ALA A 223 35.75 2.52 -26.96
CA ALA A 223 34.43 2.41 -26.33
C ALA A 223 34.27 1.06 -25.59
N THR A 224 34.68 -0.05 -26.21
CA THR A 224 34.60 -1.39 -25.60
C THR A 224 35.50 -1.50 -24.37
N ALA A 225 36.73 -0.94 -24.44
CA ALA A 225 37.65 -0.93 -23.31
C ALA A 225 37.08 -0.18 -22.08
N LYS A 226 36.41 0.97 -22.31
CA LYS A 226 35.74 1.74 -21.24
C LYS A 226 34.58 0.96 -20.61
N LEU A 227 33.73 0.35 -21.43
CA LEU A 227 32.60 -0.46 -20.95
C LEU A 227 33.08 -1.67 -20.13
N GLN A 228 34.22 -2.26 -20.48
CA GLN A 228 34.85 -3.32 -19.69
C GLN A 228 35.41 -2.81 -18.36
N GLU A 229 35.99 -1.61 -18.32
CA GLU A 229 36.46 -0.97 -17.08
C GLU A 229 35.31 -0.55 -16.15
N GLU A 230 34.24 0.01 -16.71
CA GLU A 230 32.99 0.33 -15.99
C GLU A 230 32.33 -0.94 -15.45
N PHE A 231 32.23 -2.00 -16.27
CA PHE A 231 31.68 -3.29 -15.84
C PHE A 231 32.52 -3.96 -14.76
N ALA A 232 33.85 -3.86 -14.82
CA ALA A 232 34.73 -4.37 -13.77
C ALA A 232 34.50 -3.65 -12.43
N LYS A 233 34.33 -2.33 -12.46
CA LYS A 233 34.15 -1.48 -11.26
C LYS A 233 32.74 -1.50 -10.67
N LEU A 234 31.71 -1.73 -11.50
CA LEU A 234 30.31 -1.69 -11.08
C LEU A 234 30.00 -2.77 -10.04
N ASP A 235 29.47 -2.35 -8.88
CA ASP A 235 28.84 -3.21 -7.89
C ASP A 235 27.36 -2.83 -7.71
N CYS A 236 26.48 -3.72 -8.17
CA CYS A 236 25.03 -3.55 -8.10
C CYS A 236 24.45 -3.76 -6.68
N THR A 237 25.25 -4.19 -5.70
CA THR A 237 24.82 -4.27 -4.30
C THR A 237 24.70 -2.88 -3.66
N ASP A 238 25.52 -1.91 -4.09
CA ASP A 238 25.40 -0.50 -3.69
C ASP A 238 24.17 0.14 -4.37
N PRO A 239 23.16 0.62 -3.62
CA PRO A 239 21.98 1.26 -4.19
C PRO A 239 22.29 2.49 -5.07
N LYS A 240 23.39 3.22 -4.79
CA LYS A 240 23.76 4.39 -5.59
C LYS A 240 24.26 3.97 -6.96
N GLN A 241 25.26 3.08 -7.00
CA GLN A 241 25.82 2.56 -8.25
C GLN A 241 24.75 1.83 -9.08
N ARG A 242 23.87 1.03 -8.44
CA ARG A 242 22.72 0.43 -9.13
C ARG A 242 21.80 1.48 -9.74
N SER A 243 21.50 2.55 -9.02
CA SER A 243 20.64 3.61 -9.55
C SER A 243 21.32 4.39 -10.69
N GLU A 244 22.63 4.63 -10.63
CA GLU A 244 23.37 5.46 -11.59
C GLU A 244 23.76 4.69 -12.88
N ALA A 245 23.89 3.36 -12.80
CA ALA A 245 24.22 2.50 -13.93
C ALA A 245 23.19 2.64 -15.08
N GLY A 246 23.69 2.87 -16.30
CA GLY A 246 22.86 2.99 -17.52
C GLY A 246 22.04 4.29 -17.65
N GLN A 247 21.98 5.16 -16.63
CA GLN A 247 21.19 6.40 -16.72
C GLN A 247 21.69 7.34 -17.83
N ASN A 248 20.74 8.00 -18.50
CA ASN A 248 20.96 9.00 -19.57
C ASN A 248 21.70 8.47 -20.84
N ALA A 249 21.99 7.18 -20.92
CA ALA A 249 22.62 6.58 -22.10
C ALA A 249 21.67 6.54 -23.31
N LYS A 250 22.19 6.77 -24.51
CA LYS A 250 21.34 6.85 -25.71
C LYS A 250 20.93 5.46 -26.21
N PRO A 251 19.89 5.35 -27.05
CA PRO A 251 19.53 4.10 -27.72
C PRO A 251 20.68 3.50 -28.55
N THR A 252 21.57 4.33 -29.10
CA THR A 252 22.73 3.93 -29.91
C THR A 252 23.89 3.36 -29.11
N ASP A 253 23.95 3.63 -27.82
CA ASP A 253 25.15 3.41 -27.02
C ASP A 253 25.05 2.04 -26.35
N SER A 254 26.11 1.24 -26.34
CA SER A 254 26.20 0.06 -25.48
C SER A 254 26.40 0.52 -24.03
N ILE A 255 25.84 -0.20 -23.05
CA ILE A 255 25.77 0.26 -21.65
C ILE A 255 26.15 -0.84 -20.66
N VAL A 256 26.62 -0.42 -19.48
CA VAL A 256 26.59 -1.26 -18.27
C VAL A 256 25.28 -1.01 -17.51
N ALA A 257 24.68 -2.07 -16.97
CA ALA A 257 23.41 -2.01 -16.27
C ALA A 257 23.36 -3.05 -15.14
N CYS A 258 22.55 -2.78 -14.12
CA CYS A 258 22.28 -3.68 -13.01
C CYS A 258 20.89 -4.32 -13.14
N GLY A 259 20.72 -5.55 -12.65
CA GLY A 259 19.43 -6.24 -12.58
C GLY A 259 19.34 -7.18 -11.38
N SER A 260 18.16 -7.76 -11.16
CA SER A 260 17.86 -8.64 -10.02
C SER A 260 16.83 -9.71 -10.39
N ASN A 261 17.27 -10.83 -10.95
CA ASN A 261 16.37 -11.95 -11.32
C ASN A 261 15.77 -12.70 -10.11
N VAL A 262 16.37 -12.58 -8.91
CA VAL A 262 15.85 -13.14 -7.66
C VAL A 262 16.05 -12.11 -6.53
N PRO A 263 15.06 -11.87 -5.65
CA PRO A 263 15.19 -10.88 -4.58
C PRO A 263 16.42 -11.10 -3.68
N GLY A 264 17.30 -10.10 -3.62
CA GLY A 264 18.52 -10.14 -2.81
C GLY A 264 19.79 -10.61 -3.53
N SER A 265 19.69 -11.07 -4.79
CA SER A 265 20.86 -11.35 -5.64
C SER A 265 20.87 -10.44 -6.87
N TYR A 266 21.89 -9.58 -6.96
CA TYR A 266 22.07 -8.67 -8.08
C TYR A 266 23.01 -9.26 -9.14
N GLU A 267 22.77 -8.90 -10.39
CA GLU A 267 23.62 -9.21 -11.53
C GLU A 267 23.97 -7.93 -12.28
N LYS A 268 25.20 -7.85 -12.79
CA LYS A 268 25.63 -6.80 -13.71
C LYS A 268 25.67 -7.31 -15.14
N TYR A 269 25.31 -6.44 -16.07
CA TYR A 269 25.15 -6.72 -17.48
C TYR A 269 25.98 -5.73 -18.31
N VAL A 270 26.61 -6.20 -19.39
CA VAL A 270 26.96 -5.35 -20.54
C VAL A 270 25.91 -5.61 -21.62
N LEU A 271 25.27 -4.53 -22.07
CA LEU A 271 24.16 -4.57 -23.02
C LEU A 271 24.54 -3.83 -24.31
N GLY A 272 24.10 -4.36 -25.45
CA GLY A 272 24.22 -3.69 -26.74
C GLY A 272 23.29 -2.47 -26.89
N PRO A 273 23.27 -1.85 -28.07
CA PRO A 273 22.32 -0.79 -28.41
C PRO A 273 20.85 -1.28 -28.28
N ALA A 274 19.93 -0.33 -28.11
CA ALA A 274 18.51 -0.61 -28.05
C ALA A 274 17.94 -0.82 -29.46
N GLU A 275 17.54 -2.06 -29.75
CA GLU A 275 17.04 -2.47 -31.08
C GLU A 275 15.50 -2.52 -31.15
N VAL A 276 14.81 -2.52 -29.99
CA VAL A 276 13.36 -2.26 -29.87
C VAL A 276 13.12 -1.23 -28.78
N SER A 277 12.18 -0.31 -29.02
CA SER A 277 11.72 0.70 -28.05
C SER A 277 10.43 0.23 -27.36
N GLY A 278 10.15 0.71 -26.15
CA GLY A 278 8.85 0.50 -25.52
C GLY A 278 7.67 0.93 -26.39
N SER A 279 7.85 2.00 -27.18
CA SER A 279 6.87 2.50 -28.15
C SER A 279 6.56 1.55 -29.32
N ASP A 280 7.32 0.45 -29.45
CA ASP A 280 7.05 -0.62 -30.42
C ASP A 280 6.07 -1.68 -29.85
N VAL A 281 5.85 -1.69 -28.53
CA VAL A 281 4.87 -2.54 -27.80
C VAL A 281 3.47 -1.90 -27.91
N ASP A 282 2.43 -2.71 -28.09
CA ASP A 282 1.03 -2.27 -28.21
C ASP A 282 0.21 -2.66 -26.96
N ASP A 283 0.46 -3.85 -26.39
CA ASP A 283 -0.12 -4.31 -25.12
C ASP A 283 0.84 -5.28 -24.39
N ALA A 284 0.77 -5.33 -23.06
CA ALA A 284 1.49 -6.28 -22.22
C ALA A 284 0.74 -6.56 -20.90
N LYS A 285 0.61 -7.84 -20.53
CA LYS A 285 -0.19 -8.27 -19.37
C LYS A 285 0.26 -9.62 -18.81
N GLY A 286 0.20 -9.74 -17.48
CA GLY A 286 0.24 -11.05 -16.80
C GLY A 286 -1.01 -11.86 -17.14
N ALA A 287 -0.85 -13.15 -17.39
CA ALA A 287 -1.93 -14.07 -17.74
C ALA A 287 -1.61 -15.50 -17.29
N ILE A 288 -2.64 -16.34 -17.15
CA ILE A 288 -2.48 -17.79 -16.98
C ILE A 288 -2.45 -18.43 -18.36
N GLU A 289 -1.42 -19.24 -18.66
CA GLU A 289 -1.38 -20.04 -19.88
C GLU A 289 -2.38 -21.19 -19.78
N GLN A 290 -3.25 -21.34 -20.78
CA GLN A 290 -4.40 -22.24 -20.74
C GLN A 290 -4.01 -23.72 -20.82
N GLN A 291 -2.79 -24.02 -21.27
CA GLN A 291 -2.30 -25.40 -21.43
C GLN A 291 -1.57 -25.92 -20.19
N THR A 292 -0.83 -25.08 -19.45
CA THR A 292 -0.03 -25.50 -18.29
C THR A 292 -0.62 -25.03 -16.95
N GLY A 293 -1.46 -23.99 -16.96
CA GLY A 293 -1.95 -23.34 -15.73
C GLY A 293 -0.91 -22.44 -15.05
N GLU A 294 0.25 -22.23 -15.67
CA GLU A 294 1.34 -21.39 -15.16
C GLU A 294 1.07 -19.91 -15.46
N TRP A 295 1.61 -19.03 -14.61
CA TRP A 295 1.62 -17.59 -14.88
C TRP A 295 2.72 -17.24 -15.88
N ILE A 296 2.33 -16.48 -16.89
CA ILE A 296 3.20 -15.96 -17.96
C ILE A 296 2.94 -14.47 -18.16
N VAL A 297 3.87 -13.77 -18.80
CA VAL A 297 3.62 -12.41 -19.29
C VAL A 297 3.47 -12.45 -20.80
N SER A 298 2.29 -12.08 -21.29
CA SER A 298 1.96 -12.02 -22.70
C SER A 298 2.13 -10.60 -23.21
N MET A 299 2.81 -10.45 -24.35
CA MET A 299 3.08 -9.17 -25.02
C MET A 299 2.60 -9.21 -26.47
N GLU A 300 2.05 -8.08 -26.92
CA GLU A 300 1.75 -7.83 -28.34
C GLU A 300 2.52 -6.60 -28.84
N PHE A 301 3.20 -6.74 -29.98
CA PHE A 301 3.92 -5.67 -30.65
C PHE A 301 3.11 -5.04 -31.78
N THR A 302 3.36 -3.75 -32.00
CA THR A 302 2.90 -3.02 -33.18
C THR A 302 3.43 -3.64 -34.48
N SER A 303 2.79 -3.38 -35.62
CA SER A 303 3.21 -3.90 -36.94
C SER A 303 4.62 -3.48 -37.38
N ALA A 304 5.19 -2.44 -36.76
CA ALA A 304 6.60 -2.04 -36.93
C ALA A 304 7.50 -2.77 -35.92
N GLY A 305 7.10 -2.80 -34.65
CA GLY A 305 7.80 -3.50 -33.57
C GLY A 305 8.01 -4.98 -33.85
N ALA A 306 6.96 -5.68 -34.29
CA ALA A 306 6.99 -7.10 -34.62
C ALA A 306 8.10 -7.47 -35.63
N LYS A 307 8.43 -6.57 -36.57
CA LYS A 307 9.50 -6.80 -37.55
C LYS A 307 10.89 -6.63 -36.95
N LYS A 308 11.10 -5.61 -36.11
CA LYS A 308 12.34 -5.42 -35.35
C LYS A 308 12.57 -6.62 -34.44
N PHE A 309 11.57 -6.95 -33.62
CA PHE A 309 11.60 -8.05 -32.67
C PHE A 309 11.84 -9.41 -33.35
N GLN A 310 11.22 -9.67 -34.51
CA GLN A 310 11.50 -10.86 -35.31
C GLN A 310 12.95 -10.91 -35.83
N THR A 311 13.48 -9.79 -36.32
CA THR A 311 14.88 -9.72 -36.81
C THR A 311 15.87 -10.04 -35.68
N ILE A 312 15.63 -9.50 -34.48
CA ILE A 312 16.49 -9.67 -33.32
C ILE A 312 16.37 -11.08 -32.75
N THR A 313 15.16 -11.59 -32.52
CA THR A 313 14.95 -12.93 -31.97
C THR A 313 15.44 -14.03 -32.92
N SER A 314 15.36 -13.82 -34.23
CA SER A 314 15.97 -14.70 -35.24
C SER A 314 17.50 -14.74 -35.17
N ARG A 315 18.16 -13.69 -34.67
CA ARG A 315 19.61 -13.63 -34.43
C ARG A 315 19.97 -14.24 -33.07
N LEU A 316 19.32 -13.81 -31.99
CA LEU A 316 19.64 -14.25 -30.63
C LEU A 316 19.40 -15.75 -30.43
N SER A 317 18.37 -16.33 -31.05
CA SER A 317 18.09 -17.78 -30.99
C SER A 317 19.16 -18.67 -31.63
N GLN A 318 20.10 -18.11 -32.39
CA GLN A 318 21.25 -18.84 -32.98
C GLN A 318 22.52 -18.74 -32.13
N GLN A 319 22.51 -17.94 -31.05
CA GLN A 319 23.68 -17.68 -30.21
C GLN A 319 23.67 -18.58 -28.95
N GLN A 320 24.82 -18.74 -28.31
CA GLN A 320 24.93 -19.44 -27.02
C GLN A 320 24.71 -18.46 -25.85
N PRO A 321 24.28 -18.95 -24.66
CA PRO A 321 24.20 -18.11 -23.46
C PRO A 321 25.57 -17.50 -23.09
N PRO A 322 25.62 -16.25 -22.60
CA PRO A 322 24.48 -15.37 -22.31
C PRO A 322 23.98 -14.57 -23.54
N MET A 323 24.66 -14.64 -24.69
CA MET A 323 24.35 -13.81 -25.86
C MET A 323 22.99 -14.09 -26.51
N ASN A 324 22.30 -15.18 -26.15
CA ASN A 324 20.91 -15.43 -26.54
C ASN A 324 19.86 -14.77 -25.64
N GLN A 325 20.27 -14.03 -24.59
CA GLN A 325 19.35 -13.28 -23.73
C GLN A 325 19.01 -11.90 -24.31
N PHE A 326 17.77 -11.46 -24.08
CA PHE A 326 17.29 -10.14 -24.47
C PHE A 326 16.87 -9.37 -23.22
N ALA A 327 17.67 -8.38 -22.81
CA ALA A 327 17.44 -7.59 -21.61
C ALA A 327 16.34 -6.55 -21.83
N ILE A 328 15.40 -6.52 -20.89
CA ILE A 328 14.30 -5.59 -20.80
C ILE A 328 14.72 -4.51 -19.80
N VAL A 329 15.04 -3.33 -20.32
CA VAL A 329 15.66 -2.23 -19.56
C VAL A 329 14.67 -1.09 -19.38
N LEU A 330 14.54 -0.59 -18.16
CA LEU A 330 13.74 0.59 -17.83
C LEU A 330 14.64 1.66 -17.22
N ASP A 331 14.77 2.81 -17.89
CA ASP A 331 15.56 3.98 -17.46
C ASP A 331 17.08 3.74 -17.16
N GLY A 332 17.56 2.51 -17.31
CA GLY A 332 18.93 2.07 -17.01
C GLY A 332 18.99 0.71 -16.30
N GLU A 333 17.94 0.34 -15.56
CA GLU A 333 17.88 -0.90 -14.77
C GLU A 333 17.30 -2.07 -15.59
N VAL A 334 17.91 -3.27 -15.48
CA VAL A 334 17.46 -4.52 -16.09
C VAL A 334 16.37 -5.14 -15.24
N VAL A 335 15.14 -5.12 -15.76
CA VAL A 335 13.96 -5.68 -15.10
C VAL A 335 13.88 -7.19 -15.29
N SER A 336 14.27 -7.68 -16.47
CA SER A 336 14.30 -9.12 -16.79
C SER A 336 15.19 -9.37 -18.01
N ALA A 337 15.82 -10.55 -18.12
CA ALA A 337 16.69 -10.93 -19.23
C ALA A 337 16.36 -12.33 -19.80
N PRO A 338 15.16 -12.56 -20.35
CA PRO A 338 14.74 -13.87 -20.87
C PRO A 338 15.64 -14.38 -22.01
N SER A 339 15.90 -15.69 -22.02
CA SER A 339 16.62 -16.38 -23.10
C SER A 339 15.72 -16.60 -24.32
N VAL A 340 16.13 -16.13 -25.49
CA VAL A 340 15.43 -16.36 -26.76
C VAL A 340 15.81 -17.73 -27.33
N ARG A 341 14.81 -18.57 -27.61
CA ARG A 341 15.00 -19.92 -28.18
C ARG A 341 14.45 -20.09 -29.60
N THR A 342 13.60 -19.18 -30.04
CA THR A 342 12.91 -19.20 -31.34
C THR A 342 12.77 -17.77 -31.87
N ALA A 343 12.57 -17.64 -33.19
CA ALA A 343 12.13 -16.37 -33.77
C ALA A 343 10.67 -16.09 -33.38
N LEU A 344 10.41 -14.92 -32.80
CA LEU A 344 9.09 -14.46 -32.35
C LEU A 344 8.72 -13.17 -33.10
N SER A 345 7.45 -13.00 -33.47
CA SER A 345 7.01 -11.90 -34.35
C SER A 345 6.06 -10.92 -33.65
N LYS A 346 4.74 -11.02 -33.88
CA LYS A 346 3.76 -10.09 -33.31
C LYS A 346 3.53 -10.31 -31.81
N ASN A 347 3.48 -11.57 -31.40
CA ASN A 347 3.18 -11.95 -30.02
C ASN A 347 4.43 -12.58 -29.39
N ALA A 348 4.67 -12.27 -28.13
CA ALA A 348 5.70 -12.89 -27.32
C ALA A 348 5.13 -13.33 -25.96
N GLN A 349 5.70 -14.39 -25.40
CA GLN A 349 5.39 -14.85 -24.06
C GLN A 349 6.70 -14.95 -23.28
N ILE A 350 6.72 -14.38 -22.08
CA ILE A 350 7.78 -14.58 -21.09
C ILE A 350 7.25 -15.60 -20.09
N SER A 351 7.88 -16.77 -20.06
CA SER A 351 7.56 -17.85 -19.11
C SER A 351 8.73 -18.10 -18.16
N GLY A 352 8.42 -18.62 -16.97
CA GLY A 352 9.33 -18.79 -15.86
C GLY A 352 8.57 -19.16 -14.59
N SER A 353 9.25 -19.17 -13.44
CA SER A 353 8.62 -19.41 -12.14
C SER A 353 7.92 -18.16 -11.60
N PHE A 354 6.94 -17.65 -12.34
CA PHE A 354 6.11 -16.52 -11.91
C PHE A 354 4.96 -16.97 -11.02
N ASP A 355 4.60 -16.12 -10.07
CA ASP A 355 3.30 -16.11 -9.41
C ASP A 355 2.40 -15.03 -10.04
N GLN A 356 1.17 -14.89 -9.53
CA GLN A 356 0.23 -13.87 -10.02
C GLN A 356 0.82 -12.46 -9.92
N GLN A 357 1.40 -12.11 -8.77
CA GLN A 357 1.81 -10.74 -8.49
C GLN A 357 3.03 -10.35 -9.33
N SER A 358 4.03 -11.22 -9.46
CA SER A 358 5.21 -11.00 -10.30
C SER A 358 4.89 -10.96 -11.80
N ALA A 359 3.93 -11.77 -12.28
CA ALA A 359 3.45 -11.71 -13.66
C ALA A 359 2.66 -10.41 -13.94
N GLU A 360 1.80 -9.98 -13.00
CA GLU A 360 1.10 -8.69 -13.09
C GLU A 360 2.09 -7.52 -13.02
N ASP A 361 3.09 -7.53 -12.12
CA ASP A 361 4.12 -6.50 -12.01
C ASP A 361 4.96 -6.38 -13.28
N LEU A 362 5.49 -7.48 -13.82
CA LEU A 362 6.28 -7.46 -15.05
C LEU A 362 5.42 -7.08 -16.28
N GLY A 363 4.16 -7.53 -16.34
CA GLY A 363 3.20 -7.07 -17.35
C GLY A 363 2.95 -5.57 -17.29
N ASN A 364 2.73 -5.03 -16.09
CA ASN A 364 2.60 -3.59 -15.86
C ASN A 364 3.86 -2.83 -16.33
N ILE A 365 5.07 -3.32 -16.01
CA ILE A 365 6.33 -2.70 -16.46
C ILE A 365 6.46 -2.68 -17.98
N LEU A 366 6.08 -3.76 -18.65
CA LEU A 366 6.12 -3.83 -20.11
C LEU A 366 5.07 -2.91 -20.76
N SER A 367 3.95 -2.67 -20.09
CA SER A 367 2.94 -1.67 -20.48
C SER A 367 3.45 -0.23 -20.41
N TYR A 368 4.54 0.05 -19.67
CA TYR A 368 5.15 1.39 -19.59
C TYR A 368 5.56 1.94 -20.98
N GLY A 369 5.95 1.05 -21.91
CA GLY A 369 6.27 1.43 -23.29
C GLY A 369 5.07 1.82 -24.15
N ALA A 370 3.90 1.22 -23.88
CA ALA A 370 2.68 1.38 -24.67
C ALA A 370 1.78 2.55 -24.20
N LEU A 371 2.02 3.06 -22.98
CA LEU A 371 1.17 4.01 -22.27
C LEU A 371 1.04 5.36 -23.01
N PRO A 372 -0.17 5.71 -23.51
CA PRO A 372 -0.36 6.91 -24.34
C PRO A 372 -0.56 8.19 -23.52
N LEU A 373 0.15 8.32 -22.41
CA LEU A 373 0.13 9.47 -21.52
C LEU A 373 1.48 10.21 -21.52
N THR A 374 1.41 11.48 -21.16
CA THR A 374 2.55 12.33 -20.80
C THR A 374 2.17 13.09 -19.54
N PHE A 375 3.15 13.46 -18.72
CA PHE A 375 2.90 14.14 -17.46
C PHE A 375 3.52 15.54 -17.49
N LYS A 376 2.79 16.51 -16.93
CA LYS A 376 3.27 17.87 -16.74
C LYS A 376 3.24 18.21 -15.26
N GLU A 377 4.34 18.73 -14.73
CA GLU A 377 4.38 19.30 -13.38
C GLU A 377 3.45 20.53 -13.29
N VAL A 378 2.50 20.49 -12.35
CA VAL A 378 1.57 21.58 -12.03
C VAL A 378 2.07 22.39 -10.85
N SER A 379 2.61 21.70 -9.83
CA SER A 379 3.16 22.33 -8.63
C SER A 379 4.17 21.43 -7.94
N VAL A 380 5.24 22.01 -7.43
CA VAL A 380 6.21 21.36 -6.54
C VAL A 380 6.28 22.17 -5.24
N THR A 381 6.17 21.48 -4.10
CA THR A 381 6.20 22.10 -2.76
C THR A 381 7.14 21.31 -1.85
N THR A 382 8.28 21.91 -1.51
CA THR A 382 9.22 21.35 -0.52
C THR A 382 8.99 21.98 0.84
N VAL A 383 8.81 21.16 1.88
CA VAL A 383 8.59 21.58 3.27
C VAL A 383 9.69 21.02 4.15
N THR A 384 10.32 21.87 4.97
CA THR A 384 11.36 21.42 5.91
C THR A 384 10.73 20.75 7.14
N ALA A 385 11.34 19.68 7.63
CA ALA A 385 10.82 18.91 8.76
C ALA A 385 10.69 19.75 10.06
N ALA A 386 11.56 20.75 10.23
CA ALA A 386 11.47 21.69 11.36
C ALA A 386 10.13 22.46 11.33
N LEU A 387 9.83 23.12 10.21
CA LEU A 387 8.61 23.92 10.03
C LEU A 387 7.35 23.06 10.20
N GLY A 388 7.33 21.84 9.66
CA GLY A 388 6.21 20.91 9.81
C GLY A 388 5.99 20.46 11.25
N SER A 389 7.06 20.15 11.98
CA SER A 389 6.98 19.76 13.40
C SER A 389 6.51 20.91 14.31
N GLU A 390 6.91 22.14 14.01
CA GLU A 390 6.48 23.33 14.75
C GLU A 390 5.01 23.67 14.47
N GLN A 391 4.58 23.60 13.21
CA GLN A 391 3.17 23.78 12.83
C GLN A 391 2.27 22.69 13.43
N LEU A 392 2.70 21.43 13.48
CA LEU A 392 1.98 20.37 14.15
C LEU A 392 1.82 20.66 15.65
N LYS A 393 2.91 21.06 16.32
CA LYS A 393 2.89 21.40 17.75
C LYS A 393 1.98 22.59 18.04
N GLY A 394 2.03 23.64 17.21
CA GLY A 394 1.12 24.79 17.30
C GLY A 394 -0.35 24.41 17.11
N GLY A 395 -0.65 23.59 16.09
CA GLY A 395 -2.00 23.07 15.83
C GLY A 395 -2.55 22.21 16.99
N LEU A 396 -1.73 21.32 17.55
CA LEU A 396 -2.11 20.49 18.70
C LEU A 396 -2.33 21.33 19.97
N ILE A 397 -1.52 22.37 20.21
CA ILE A 397 -1.74 23.31 21.33
C ILE A 397 -3.04 24.09 21.14
N ALA A 398 -3.31 24.62 19.93
CA ALA A 398 -4.56 25.31 19.63
C ALA A 398 -5.78 24.39 19.78
N GLY A 399 -5.70 23.15 19.30
CA GLY A 399 -6.74 22.12 19.48
C GLY A 399 -6.98 21.75 20.94
N ALA A 400 -5.92 21.62 21.74
CA ALA A 400 -6.01 21.35 23.17
C ALA A 400 -6.67 22.51 23.94
N ILE A 401 -6.34 23.76 23.61
CA ILE A 401 -6.97 24.96 24.18
C ILE A 401 -8.45 25.02 23.79
N GLY A 402 -8.77 24.79 22.51
CA GLY A 402 -10.16 24.74 22.02
C GLY A 402 -10.99 23.67 22.72
N LEU A 403 -10.46 22.45 22.84
CA LEU A 403 -11.09 21.36 23.58
C LEU A 403 -11.26 21.74 25.06
N ALA A 404 -10.25 22.32 25.71
CA ALA A 404 -10.36 22.75 27.12
C ALA A 404 -11.48 23.80 27.32
N LEU A 405 -11.64 24.76 26.40
CA LEU A 405 -12.73 25.74 26.44
C LEU A 405 -14.11 25.08 26.27
N VAL A 406 -14.24 24.11 25.36
CA VAL A 406 -15.47 23.31 25.20
C VAL A 406 -15.77 22.50 26.47
N VAL A 407 -14.76 21.85 27.07
CA VAL A 407 -14.89 21.12 28.34
C VAL A 407 -15.37 22.04 29.47
N VAL A 408 -14.78 23.23 29.62
CA VAL A 408 -15.18 24.22 30.64
C VAL A 408 -16.62 24.68 30.41
N TYR A 409 -17.00 25.03 29.18
CA TYR A 409 -18.38 25.41 28.84
C TYR A 409 -19.38 24.31 29.21
N LEU A 410 -19.09 23.06 28.81
CA LEU A 410 -19.93 21.91 29.13
C LEU A 410 -20.06 21.72 30.65
N VAL A 411 -18.95 21.73 31.41
CA VAL A 411 -18.98 21.54 32.86
C VAL A 411 -19.76 22.65 33.57
N VAL A 412 -19.61 23.92 33.18
CA VAL A 412 -20.31 25.06 33.79
C VAL A 412 -21.82 25.02 33.50
N TYR A 413 -22.21 24.79 32.24
CA TYR A 413 -23.59 24.92 31.78
C TYR A 413 -24.42 23.61 31.91
N TYR A 414 -23.81 22.45 31.67
CA TYR A 414 -24.46 21.13 31.70
C TYR A 414 -24.16 20.31 32.96
N ARG A 415 -23.09 20.63 33.71
CA ARG A 415 -22.74 20.00 35.02
C ARG A 415 -22.70 18.48 34.94
N GLY A 416 -23.57 17.76 35.65
CA GLY A 416 -23.63 16.30 35.60
C GLY A 416 -23.84 15.71 34.20
N LEU A 417 -24.53 16.42 33.30
CA LEU A 417 -24.64 16.00 31.89
C LEU A 417 -23.32 16.13 31.13
N ALA A 418 -22.41 17.02 31.54
CA ALA A 418 -21.11 17.19 30.90
C ALA A 418 -20.30 15.89 30.92
N PHE A 419 -20.39 15.09 31.99
CA PHE A 419 -19.73 13.77 32.06
C PHE A 419 -20.14 12.83 30.91
N ILE A 420 -21.39 12.91 30.45
CA ILE A 420 -21.86 12.13 29.29
C ILE A 420 -21.19 12.64 28.02
N ALA A 421 -21.20 13.96 27.79
CA ALA A 421 -20.55 14.56 26.62
C ALA A 421 -19.04 14.34 26.61
N LEU A 422 -18.36 14.39 27.76
CA LEU A 422 -16.92 14.14 27.87
C LEU A 422 -16.56 12.68 27.51
N LEU A 423 -17.35 11.71 27.97
CA LEU A 423 -17.18 10.32 27.55
C LEU A 423 -17.48 10.12 26.06
N SER A 424 -18.50 10.78 25.51
CA SER A 424 -18.80 10.74 24.07
C SER A 424 -17.69 11.37 23.22
N LEU A 425 -17.11 12.49 23.67
CA LEU A 425 -16.00 13.17 23.01
C LEU A 425 -14.72 12.31 23.03
N LEU A 426 -14.44 11.65 24.16
CA LEU A 426 -13.32 10.71 24.31
C LEU A 426 -13.49 9.51 23.37
N VAL A 427 -14.67 8.90 23.32
CA VAL A 427 -14.98 7.79 22.40
C VAL A 427 -14.88 8.23 20.94
N SER A 428 -15.36 9.44 20.61
CA SER A 428 -15.24 10.03 19.27
C SER A 428 -13.77 10.23 18.86
N GLY A 429 -12.96 10.81 19.74
CA GLY A 429 -11.52 11.00 19.52
C GLY A 429 -10.73 9.69 19.40
N LEU A 430 -11.05 8.68 20.23
CA LEU A 430 -10.39 7.37 20.18
C LEU A 430 -10.73 6.59 18.89
N LEU A 431 -11.99 6.63 18.46
CA LEU A 431 -12.42 6.06 17.19
C LEU A 431 -11.76 6.80 16.01
N THR A 432 -11.70 8.14 16.07
CA THR A 432 -11.04 8.94 15.02
C THR A 432 -9.56 8.61 14.94
N TYR A 433 -8.85 8.51 16.06
CA TYR A 433 -7.43 8.18 16.11
C TYR A 433 -7.14 6.77 15.56
N THR A 434 -7.87 5.76 16.03
CA THR A 434 -7.68 4.36 15.59
C THR A 434 -8.04 4.17 14.12
N ILE A 435 -9.07 4.84 13.60
CA ILE A 435 -9.40 4.80 12.18
C ILE A 435 -8.32 5.53 11.36
N MET A 436 -7.83 6.70 11.78
CA MET A 436 -6.73 7.39 11.07
C MET A 436 -5.41 6.61 11.09
N ALA A 437 -5.13 5.84 12.15
CA ALA A 437 -3.99 4.94 12.20
C ALA A 437 -4.13 3.77 11.19
N LEU A 438 -5.33 3.20 11.06
CA LEU A 438 -5.62 2.10 10.12
C LEU A 438 -5.76 2.52 8.65
N LEU A 439 -6.20 3.74 8.37
CA LEU A 439 -6.33 4.25 6.99
C LEU A 439 -4.97 4.53 6.32
N GLY A 440 -3.92 4.81 7.11
CA GLY A 440 -2.55 4.98 6.62
C GLY A 440 -2.05 3.79 5.78
N PRO A 441 -2.03 2.54 6.31
CA PRO A 441 -1.68 1.36 5.52
C PRO A 441 -2.80 0.90 4.57
N ALA A 442 -4.08 1.10 4.89
CA ALA A 442 -5.18 0.52 4.11
C ALA A 442 -5.51 1.27 2.80
N ILE A 443 -5.32 2.60 2.76
CA ILE A 443 -5.61 3.44 1.58
C ILE A 443 -4.50 4.47 1.32
N GLY A 444 -3.32 4.31 1.93
CA GLY A 444 -2.20 5.24 1.82
C GLY A 444 -2.35 6.56 2.58
N PHE A 445 -3.48 6.81 3.26
CA PHE A 445 -3.85 8.16 3.75
C PHE A 445 -2.83 8.75 4.73
N ALA A 446 -2.15 9.81 4.29
CA ALA A 446 -1.21 10.56 5.12
C ALA A 446 -1.87 11.81 5.76
N LEU A 447 -1.83 11.89 7.10
CA LEU A 447 -2.40 12.97 7.89
C LEU A 447 -1.57 14.25 7.72
N ASN A 448 -2.02 15.18 6.88
CA ASN A 448 -1.38 16.48 6.64
C ASN A 448 -1.89 17.59 7.61
N LEU A 449 -1.30 18.79 7.56
CA LEU A 449 -1.69 19.87 8.49
C LEU A 449 -3.17 20.29 8.32
N PRO A 450 -3.73 20.45 7.10
CA PRO A 450 -5.17 20.69 6.94
C PRO A 450 -6.05 19.54 7.45
N ALA A 451 -5.63 18.28 7.35
CA ALA A 451 -6.34 17.15 7.96
C ALA A 451 -6.41 17.27 9.49
N VAL A 452 -5.32 17.66 10.15
CA VAL A 452 -5.30 17.96 11.60
C VAL A 452 -6.28 19.11 11.93
N CYS A 453 -6.29 20.18 11.14
CA CYS A 453 -7.27 21.26 11.30
C CYS A 453 -8.72 20.78 11.13
N GLY A 454 -8.98 19.87 10.19
CA GLY A 454 -10.30 19.24 9.97
C GLY A 454 -10.76 18.44 11.19
N ALA A 455 -9.86 17.67 11.80
CA ALA A 455 -10.14 16.94 13.04
C ALA A 455 -10.45 17.88 14.22
N ILE A 456 -9.69 18.98 14.35
CA ILE A 456 -9.92 19.99 15.40
C ILE A 456 -11.28 20.69 15.22
N VAL A 457 -11.67 21.05 13.99
CA VAL A 457 -12.99 21.62 13.70
C VAL A 457 -14.11 20.61 14.03
N ALA A 458 -13.91 19.34 13.69
CA ALA A 458 -14.90 18.29 13.95
C ALA A 458 -15.18 18.04 15.45
N ILE A 459 -14.20 18.25 16.34
CA ILE A 459 -14.42 18.23 17.80
C ILE A 459 -15.53 19.23 18.19
N GLY A 460 -15.53 20.42 17.58
CA GLY A 460 -16.59 21.42 17.78
C GLY A 460 -17.95 20.98 17.25
N ILE A 461 -18.00 20.34 16.08
CA ILE A 461 -19.24 19.83 15.48
C ILE A 461 -19.85 18.69 16.33
N THR A 462 -19.04 17.71 16.75
CA THR A 462 -19.51 16.60 17.61
C THR A 462 -20.10 17.09 18.94
N ALA A 463 -19.56 18.20 19.49
CA ALA A 463 -20.10 18.80 20.70
C ALA A 463 -21.50 19.42 20.49
N ASP A 464 -21.81 19.99 19.31
CA ASP A 464 -23.15 20.52 19.00
C ASP A 464 -24.20 19.41 18.99
N SER A 465 -23.92 18.26 18.40
CA SER A 465 -24.82 17.10 18.42
C SER A 465 -25.20 16.65 19.84
N PHE A 466 -24.26 16.72 20.78
CA PHE A 466 -24.54 16.42 22.19
C PHE A 466 -25.38 17.52 22.85
N ILE A 467 -25.08 18.80 22.55
CA ILE A 467 -25.80 19.99 23.03
C ILE A 467 -27.27 19.97 22.56
N VAL A 468 -27.52 19.74 21.27
CA VAL A 468 -28.85 19.62 20.65
C VAL A 468 -29.67 18.51 21.31
N TYR A 469 -29.05 17.36 21.61
CA TYR A 469 -29.74 16.30 22.35
C TYR A 469 -30.05 16.69 23.80
N PHE A 470 -29.11 17.35 24.49
CA PHE A 470 -29.27 17.72 25.89
C PHE A 470 -30.32 18.84 26.09
N GLU A 471 -30.34 19.91 25.28
CA GLU A 471 -31.42 20.91 25.37
C GLU A 471 -32.77 20.28 25.05
N ARG A 472 -32.87 19.41 24.05
CA ARG A 472 -34.15 18.75 23.73
C ARG A 472 -34.62 17.82 24.85
N VAL A 473 -33.74 17.25 25.67
CA VAL A 473 -34.12 16.55 26.92
C VAL A 473 -34.51 17.52 28.03
N ARG A 474 -33.79 18.64 28.20
CA ARG A 474 -34.14 19.69 29.18
C ARG A 474 -35.52 20.28 28.90
N ASP A 475 -35.87 20.51 27.63
CA ASP A 475 -37.20 20.97 27.22
C ASP A 475 -38.33 20.04 27.63
N GLU A 476 -38.18 18.72 27.45
CA GLU A 476 -39.20 17.76 27.90
C GLU A 476 -39.42 17.84 29.43
N ILE A 477 -38.38 18.22 30.19
CA ILE A 477 -38.43 18.41 31.64
C ILE A 477 -38.99 19.80 32.01
N ARG A 478 -38.72 20.84 31.21
CA ARG A 478 -39.42 22.15 31.26
C ARG A 478 -40.94 21.96 31.05
N GLU A 479 -41.32 21.07 30.13
CA GLU A 479 -42.69 20.60 29.90
C GLU A 479 -43.21 19.63 30.99
N GLY A 480 -42.56 19.56 32.15
CA GLY A 480 -43.02 18.84 33.35
C GLY A 480 -42.85 17.32 33.34
N ARG A 481 -42.10 16.74 32.38
CA ARG A 481 -41.95 15.28 32.27
C ARG A 481 -40.81 14.76 33.13
N THR A 482 -40.98 13.55 33.66
CA THR A 482 -39.90 12.85 34.38
C THR A 482 -38.82 12.36 33.41
N LEU A 483 -37.59 12.23 33.91
CA LEU A 483 -36.38 12.05 33.10
C LEU A 483 -36.45 10.88 32.10
N ARG A 484 -37.04 9.73 32.46
CA ARG A 484 -37.09 8.55 31.58
C ARG A 484 -38.01 8.80 30.36
N PRO A 485 -39.29 9.19 30.53
CA PRO A 485 -40.13 9.68 29.43
C PRO A 485 -39.55 10.87 28.64
N ALA A 486 -38.79 11.76 29.29
CA ALA A 486 -38.13 12.89 28.62
C ALA A 486 -37.06 12.42 27.63
N ILE A 487 -36.15 11.53 28.05
CA ILE A 487 -35.12 10.92 27.20
C ILE A 487 -35.72 10.26 25.95
N GLU A 488 -36.85 9.56 26.13
CA GLU A 488 -37.51 8.80 25.05
C GLU A 488 -38.32 9.70 24.09
N ARG A 489 -38.92 10.80 24.56
CA ARG A 489 -39.63 11.78 23.72
C ARG A 489 -38.71 12.80 23.04
N ALA A 490 -37.58 13.16 23.66
CA ALA A 490 -36.60 14.05 23.06
C ALA A 490 -35.96 13.42 21.82
N TRP A 491 -35.63 12.12 21.90
CA TRP A 491 -34.83 11.42 20.89
C TRP A 491 -35.38 11.49 19.46
N PRO A 492 -36.68 11.25 19.16
CA PRO A 492 -37.20 11.37 17.80
C PRO A 492 -37.08 12.76 17.17
N ARG A 493 -37.05 13.82 17.98
CA ARG A 493 -36.81 15.22 17.54
C ARG A 493 -35.32 15.49 17.40
N ALA A 494 -34.54 15.28 18.46
CA ALA A 494 -33.10 15.54 18.47
C ALA A 494 -32.37 14.83 17.33
N ARG A 495 -32.63 13.52 17.12
CA ARG A 495 -32.00 12.76 16.03
C ARG A 495 -32.29 13.31 14.64
N ARG A 496 -33.39 14.04 14.44
CA ARG A 496 -33.73 14.65 13.14
C ARG A 496 -32.93 15.93 12.93
N THR A 497 -32.76 16.74 13.98
CA THR A 497 -31.92 17.94 13.91
C THR A 497 -30.46 17.57 13.69
N ILE A 498 -29.94 16.61 14.47
CA ILE A 498 -28.56 16.11 14.40
C ILE A 498 -28.26 15.58 12.99
N LEU A 499 -29.02 14.58 12.51
CA LEU A 499 -28.83 14.02 11.15
C LEU A 499 -28.95 15.05 10.02
N VAL A 500 -29.64 16.18 10.21
CA VAL A 500 -29.70 17.26 9.21
C VAL A 500 -28.47 18.17 9.29
N SER A 501 -28.00 18.50 10.50
CA SER A 501 -26.76 19.28 10.72
C SER A 501 -25.54 18.52 10.19
N ASP A 502 -25.43 17.23 10.54
CA ASP A 502 -24.34 16.35 10.12
C ASP A 502 -24.37 16.13 8.60
N PHE A 503 -25.56 15.95 8.00
CA PHE A 503 -25.69 15.78 6.55
C PHE A 503 -25.29 17.04 5.78
N VAL A 504 -25.62 18.25 6.27
CA VAL A 504 -25.16 19.50 5.65
C VAL A 504 -23.64 19.64 5.77
N SER A 505 -23.08 19.30 6.93
CA SER A 505 -21.63 19.34 7.18
C SER A 505 -20.87 18.32 6.32
N PHE A 506 -21.38 17.10 6.20
CA PHE A 506 -20.88 16.05 5.33
C PHE A 506 -21.01 16.40 3.84
N LEU A 507 -22.11 17.03 3.42
CA LEU A 507 -22.29 17.49 2.04
C LEU A 507 -21.26 18.58 1.68
N ALA A 508 -21.01 19.52 2.60
CA ALA A 508 -19.95 20.52 2.42
C ALA A 508 -18.56 19.86 2.32
N ALA A 509 -18.27 18.88 3.18
CA ALA A 509 -17.05 18.08 3.11
C ALA A 509 -16.92 17.32 1.76
N ALA A 510 -17.99 16.68 1.29
CA ALA A 510 -18.00 15.95 0.02
C ALA A 510 -17.78 16.87 -1.20
N VAL A 511 -18.42 18.05 -1.22
CA VAL A 511 -18.20 19.05 -2.29
C VAL A 511 -16.76 19.56 -2.27
N LEU A 512 -16.20 19.88 -1.09
CA LEU A 512 -14.79 20.27 -0.97
C LEU A 512 -13.84 19.14 -1.42
N PHE A 513 -14.13 17.88 -1.09
CA PHE A 513 -13.31 16.73 -1.48
C PHE A 513 -13.31 16.49 -3.00
N ILE A 514 -14.42 16.79 -3.70
CA ILE A 514 -14.55 16.63 -5.15
C ILE A 514 -13.94 17.82 -5.93
N VAL A 515 -14.07 19.04 -5.39
CA VAL A 515 -13.68 20.28 -6.11
C VAL A 515 -12.22 20.70 -5.83
N THR A 516 -11.60 20.23 -4.74
CA THR A 516 -10.25 20.65 -4.34
C THR A 516 -9.16 19.62 -4.63
N VAL A 517 -7.92 20.10 -4.69
CA VAL A 517 -6.72 19.38 -5.13
C VAL A 517 -5.64 19.54 -4.05
N GLY A 518 -4.71 18.59 -3.97
CA GLY A 518 -3.67 18.55 -2.94
C GLY A 518 -4.24 18.55 -1.51
N LYS A 519 -3.66 19.42 -0.67
CA LYS A 519 -3.77 19.38 0.80
C LYS A 519 -5.19 19.59 1.34
N VAL A 520 -6.01 20.37 0.63
CA VAL A 520 -7.39 20.72 1.05
C VAL A 520 -8.32 19.50 1.01
N GLN A 521 -8.05 18.53 0.13
CA GLN A 521 -8.79 17.27 0.09
C GLN A 521 -8.62 16.46 1.40
N GLY A 522 -7.46 16.57 2.06
CA GLY A 522 -7.21 15.93 3.38
C GLY A 522 -8.00 16.57 4.53
N PHE A 523 -8.19 17.89 4.53
CA PHE A 523 -9.12 18.58 5.43
C PHE A 523 -10.55 18.08 5.21
N ALA A 524 -10.99 18.08 3.95
CA ALA A 524 -12.35 17.70 3.56
C ALA A 524 -12.65 16.22 3.91
N PHE A 525 -11.72 15.31 3.61
CA PHE A 525 -11.82 13.90 3.98
C PHE A 525 -11.95 13.71 5.49
N THR A 526 -11.11 14.38 6.27
CA THR A 526 -11.12 14.26 7.73
C THR A 526 -12.42 14.78 8.33
N LEU A 527 -12.94 15.91 7.83
CA LEU A 527 -14.22 16.49 8.23
C LEU A 527 -15.39 15.55 7.87
N GLY A 528 -15.39 14.94 6.68
CA GLY A 528 -16.41 13.98 6.26
C GLY A 528 -16.41 12.67 7.06
N LEU A 529 -15.22 12.14 7.35
CA LEU A 529 -15.05 10.92 8.16
C LEU A 529 -15.53 11.14 9.60
N THR A 530 -15.16 12.28 10.21
CA THR A 530 -15.49 12.58 11.62
C THR A 530 -16.96 12.97 11.82
N THR A 531 -17.60 13.63 10.86
CA THR A 531 -19.04 13.90 10.89
C THR A 531 -19.88 12.62 10.75
N LEU A 532 -19.46 11.68 9.89
CA LEU A 532 -20.07 10.33 9.83
C LEU A 532 -19.88 9.57 11.14
N LEU A 533 -18.70 9.69 11.76
CA LEU A 533 -18.36 9.07 13.05
C LEU A 533 -19.21 9.64 14.21
N ASP A 534 -19.51 10.94 14.21
CA ASP A 534 -20.37 11.55 15.23
C ASP A 534 -21.77 10.93 15.24
N VAL A 535 -22.39 10.74 14.06
CA VAL A 535 -23.68 10.05 13.92
C VAL A 535 -23.64 8.67 14.59
N VAL A 536 -22.53 7.92 14.41
CA VAL A 536 -22.34 6.62 15.07
C VAL A 536 -22.23 6.77 16.59
N VAL A 537 -21.42 7.71 17.08
CA VAL A 537 -21.25 7.97 18.54
C VAL A 537 -22.56 8.42 19.18
N VAL A 538 -23.30 9.34 18.58
CA VAL A 538 -24.60 9.83 19.08
C VAL A 538 -25.61 8.68 19.23
N PHE A 539 -25.71 7.81 18.22
CA PHE A 539 -26.71 6.74 18.17
C PHE A 539 -26.33 5.51 19.02
N PHE A 540 -25.06 5.10 19.01
CA PHE A 540 -24.61 3.87 19.68
C PHE A 540 -23.99 4.10 21.07
N PHE A 541 -23.49 5.30 21.36
CA PHE A 541 -22.92 5.66 22.66
C PHE A 541 -23.75 6.70 23.42
N THR A 542 -23.89 7.94 22.93
CA THR A 542 -24.46 9.06 23.69
C THR A 542 -25.91 8.80 24.14
N LYS A 543 -26.81 8.43 23.22
CA LYS A 543 -28.21 8.12 23.59
C LYS A 543 -28.34 6.88 24.48
N PRO A 544 -27.65 5.74 24.21
CA PRO A 544 -27.67 4.58 25.10
C PRO A 544 -27.11 4.86 26.50
N LEU A 545 -25.99 5.60 26.61
CA LEU A 545 -25.39 6.02 27.87
C LEU A 545 -26.35 6.92 28.68
N MET A 546 -26.95 7.92 28.04
CA MET A 546 -27.97 8.78 28.67
C MET A 546 -29.20 7.96 29.13
N THR A 547 -29.63 6.98 28.33
CA THR A 547 -30.73 6.05 28.69
C THR A 547 -30.39 5.18 29.91
N LEU A 548 -29.11 4.88 30.14
CA LEU A 548 -28.63 4.12 31.30
C LEU A 548 -28.46 5.04 32.52
N MET A 549 -27.78 6.17 32.37
CA MET A 549 -27.50 7.12 33.46
C MET A 549 -28.77 7.77 34.00
N GLY A 550 -29.77 8.03 33.16
CA GLY A 550 -31.12 8.46 33.57
C GLY A 550 -31.91 7.43 34.40
N ARG A 551 -31.37 6.23 34.63
CA ARG A 551 -31.92 5.25 35.59
C ARG A 551 -31.34 5.38 36.99
N THR A 552 -30.15 5.99 37.14
CA THR A 552 -29.43 6.10 38.42
C THR A 552 -30.09 7.08 39.38
N LYS A 553 -29.81 6.93 40.69
CA LYS A 553 -30.38 7.79 41.74
C LYS A 553 -29.92 9.27 41.65
N PHE A 554 -28.78 9.56 41.04
CA PHE A 554 -28.26 10.93 40.92
C PHE A 554 -29.05 11.75 39.89
N PHE A 555 -29.14 11.27 38.65
CA PHE A 555 -29.86 11.97 37.58
C PHE A 555 -31.39 11.93 37.80
N SER A 556 -31.95 10.79 38.23
CA SER A 556 -33.41 10.67 38.42
C SER A 556 -33.98 11.52 39.57
N ARG A 557 -33.14 12.00 40.50
CA ARG A 557 -33.55 12.93 41.57
C ARG A 557 -33.61 14.40 41.14
N GLY A 558 -33.10 14.78 39.96
CA GLY A 558 -33.14 16.17 39.48
C GLY A 558 -32.42 17.17 40.41
N GLY A 559 -31.28 16.79 41.00
CA GLY A 559 -30.53 17.69 41.87
C GLY A 559 -29.87 18.85 41.10
N PRO A 560 -29.54 19.98 41.76
CA PRO A 560 -28.98 21.17 41.10
C PRO A 560 -27.60 20.95 40.44
N TRP A 561 -26.93 19.85 40.75
CA TRP A 561 -25.67 19.40 40.14
C TRP A 561 -25.86 18.46 38.94
N SER A 562 -27.04 17.86 38.72
CA SER A 562 -27.25 16.92 37.60
C SER A 562 -27.50 17.60 36.25
N GLY A 563 -27.66 18.92 36.22
CA GLY A 563 -28.06 19.70 35.04
C GLY A 563 -29.57 19.61 34.72
N LEU A 564 -30.33 18.82 35.49
CA LEU A 564 -31.72 18.42 35.19
C LEU A 564 -32.73 18.82 36.27
N ASP A 565 -32.40 19.83 37.09
CA ASP A 565 -33.26 20.35 38.17
C ASP A 565 -34.49 21.07 37.59
N PRO A 566 -35.72 20.53 37.76
CA PRO A 566 -36.92 21.12 37.16
C PRO A 566 -37.19 22.55 37.64
N LYS A 567 -36.82 22.89 38.87
CA LYS A 567 -37.01 24.25 39.40
C LYS A 567 -36.08 25.25 38.72
N ARG A 568 -34.82 24.87 38.49
CA ARG A 568 -33.83 25.70 37.77
C ARG A 568 -34.05 25.74 36.27
N LEU A 569 -34.71 24.74 35.69
CA LEU A 569 -35.11 24.74 34.27
C LEU A 569 -36.36 25.60 34.00
N GLY A 570 -37.11 25.99 35.03
CA GLY A 570 -38.36 26.75 34.88
C GLY A 570 -39.58 25.87 34.58
N ALA A 571 -39.56 24.61 35.03
CA ALA A 571 -40.64 23.66 34.74
C ALA A 571 -41.98 24.10 35.35
N GLN A 572 -42.99 24.28 34.51
CA GLN A 572 -44.32 24.63 34.97
C GLN A 572 -44.96 23.45 35.72
N PRO A 573 -45.61 23.66 36.87
CA PRO A 573 -46.38 22.61 37.53
C PRO A 573 -47.42 22.05 36.55
N PRO A 574 -47.59 20.71 36.45
CA PRO A 574 -48.57 20.13 35.54
C PRO A 574 -49.96 20.66 35.90
N LEU A 575 -50.62 21.31 34.94
CA LEU A 575 -51.98 21.84 35.11
C LEU A 575 -52.88 20.74 35.69
N ARG A 576 -53.22 20.91 36.97
CA ARG A 576 -53.92 19.90 37.78
C ARG A 576 -55.35 19.79 37.25
N ARG A 577 -55.55 18.96 36.22
CA ARG A 577 -56.86 18.66 35.62
C ARG A 577 -57.84 18.46 36.76
N SER A 578 -58.78 19.39 36.89
CA SER A 578 -59.81 19.32 37.91
C SER A 578 -60.53 17.98 37.74
N ARG A 579 -60.71 17.30 38.87
CA ARG A 579 -61.37 15.99 38.93
C ARG A 579 -62.71 16.14 38.21
N ARG A 580 -62.90 15.43 37.07
CA ARG A 580 -64.23 15.36 36.44
C ARG A 580 -65.18 14.86 37.51
N VAL A 581 -66.11 15.71 37.93
CA VAL A 581 -67.19 15.30 38.83
C VAL A 581 -68.04 14.36 38.00
N ASN A 582 -68.18 13.11 38.46
CA ASN A 582 -69.13 12.19 37.86
C ASN A 582 -70.53 12.73 38.18
N ALA A 583 -71.28 13.15 37.17
CA ALA A 583 -72.69 13.42 37.33
C ALA A 583 -73.39 12.11 37.76
N PRO A 584 -74.32 12.14 38.74
CA PRO A 584 -75.08 10.95 39.09
C PRO A 584 -76.00 10.58 37.92
N THR A 585 -76.02 9.29 37.57
CA THR A 585 -77.04 8.72 36.69
C THR A 585 -78.26 8.36 37.55
N GLU A 586 -79.39 9.00 37.30
CA GLU A 586 -80.65 8.61 37.92
C GLU A 586 -81.07 7.20 37.45
N PRO A 587 -81.70 6.39 38.33
CA PRO A 587 -82.21 5.08 37.96
C PRO A 587 -83.52 5.19 37.18
N LYS A 588 -83.79 4.17 36.35
CA LYS A 588 -85.07 3.96 35.65
C LYS A 588 -86.28 4.07 36.58
N GLU A 589 -87.39 4.57 36.02
CA GLU A 589 -88.68 3.88 36.12
C GLU A 589 -89.07 3.26 34.76
N ALA A 590 -90.24 2.61 34.70
CA ALA A 590 -90.54 1.49 33.81
C ALA A 590 -90.94 1.84 32.37
#